data_AF-A0A391P913-F1
#
_entry.id   AF-A0A391P913-F1
#
_cell.length_a   1.000
_cell.length_b   1.000
_cell.length_c   1.000
_cell.angle_alpha   90.00
_cell.angle_beta   90.00
_cell.angle_gamma   90.00
#
_symmetry.space_group_name_H-M   'P 1'
#
loop_
_entity.id
_entity.type
_entity.pdbx_description
1 polymer ?
#
loop_
_entity_poly.entity_id
_entity_poly.type
_entity_poly.pdbx_seq_one_letter_code
_entity_poly.pdbx_strand_id
1 'polypeptide(L)'
;MERTSLLELIEYINPADLNYQEWVNVGMALKHEGYSVREWDEWSRRDYGRYHSGECEKKWNTFRGTTSPVTGGTIFQMATENGWTPNYGHELEWNDTIETDSDRVVVDKNWVEEREVYEPKNWNPVQELIKYLETLFEPGENVGYVMKS
;
A
#
# COMPACT_ATOMS: atom_id res chain seq x y z
N MET A 1 13.06 0.86 1.15
CA MET A 1 11.98 0.16 1.89
C MET A 1 11.74 -1.18 1.19
N GLU A 2 11.97 -2.31 1.85
CA GLU A 2 11.77 -3.61 1.21
C GLU A 2 10.29 -3.83 0.93
N ARG A 3 9.96 -4.02 -0.35
CA ARG A 3 8.63 -4.44 -0.77
C ARG A 3 8.50 -5.91 -0.38
N THR A 4 7.77 -6.21 0.69
CA THR A 4 7.55 -7.60 1.12
C THR A 4 6.76 -8.32 0.03
N SER A 5 7.34 -9.37 -0.55
CA SER A 5 6.69 -10.18 -1.58
C SER A 5 5.57 -11.02 -0.95
N LEU A 6 4.52 -11.34 -1.70
CA LEU A 6 3.53 -12.33 -1.24
C LEU A 6 4.18 -13.70 -0.97
N LEU A 7 5.28 -14.01 -1.66
CA LEU A 7 6.06 -15.23 -1.39
C LEU A 7 6.67 -15.22 0.00
N GLU A 8 7.13 -14.07 0.48
CA GLU A 8 7.64 -13.94 1.85
C GLU A 8 6.50 -14.07 2.86
N LEU A 9 5.31 -13.55 2.54
CA LEU A 9 4.14 -13.64 3.42
C LEU A 9 3.60 -15.06 3.55
N ILE A 10 3.53 -15.83 2.46
CA ILE A 10 3.03 -17.22 2.54
C ILE A 10 3.95 -18.12 3.38
N GLU A 11 5.24 -17.77 3.57
CA GLU A 11 6.14 -18.56 4.41
C GLU A 11 5.73 -18.57 5.89
N TYR A 12 5.05 -17.51 6.35
CA TYR A 12 4.46 -17.42 7.69
C TYR A 12 3.20 -18.27 7.85
N ILE A 13 2.64 -18.79 6.75
CA ILE A 13 1.43 -19.59 6.75
C ILE A 13 1.82 -21.05 6.55
N ASN A 14 1.54 -21.91 7.53
CA ASN A 14 1.76 -23.34 7.40
C ASN A 14 0.56 -24.02 6.71
N PRO A 15 0.70 -24.64 5.54
CA PRO A 15 -0.42 -25.26 4.83
C PRO A 15 -1.09 -26.38 5.63
N ALA A 16 -0.36 -27.06 6.52
CA ALA A 16 -0.90 -28.12 7.38
C ALA A 16 -1.95 -27.61 8.39
N ASP A 17 -1.89 -26.33 8.75
CA ASP A 17 -2.81 -25.71 9.71
C ASP A 17 -4.08 -25.19 9.04
N LEU A 18 -4.11 -25.18 7.70
CA LEU A 18 -5.23 -24.66 6.93
C LEU A 18 -6.27 -25.72 6.63
N ASN A 19 -7.53 -25.28 6.56
CA ASN A 19 -8.61 -26.03 5.95
C ASN A 19 -8.59 -25.89 4.41
N TYR A 20 -9.41 -26.69 3.73
CA TYR A 20 -9.43 -26.72 2.26
C TYR A 20 -9.77 -25.37 1.64
N GLN A 21 -10.71 -24.62 2.21
CA GLN A 21 -11.13 -23.33 1.65
C GLN A 21 -10.03 -22.27 1.82
N GLU A 22 -9.34 -22.26 2.96
CA GLU A 22 -8.20 -21.37 3.21
C GLU A 22 -7.05 -21.68 2.26
N TRP A 23 -6.70 -22.95 2.09
CA TRP A 23 -5.70 -23.39 1.12
C TRP A 23 -6.06 -22.97 -0.31
N VAL A 24 -7.33 -23.13 -0.70
CA VAL A 24 -7.84 -22.66 -2.00
C VAL A 24 -7.74 -21.14 -2.12
N ASN A 25 -8.07 -20.38 -1.06
CA ASN A 25 -8.00 -18.93 -1.05
C ASN A 25 -6.57 -18.43 -1.28
N VAL A 26 -5.55 -19.07 -0.67
CA VAL A 26 -4.13 -18.77 -0.94
C VAL A 26 -3.81 -18.95 -2.43
N GLY A 27 -4.25 -20.06 -3.03
CA GLY A 27 -4.05 -20.30 -4.46
C GLY A 27 -4.76 -19.27 -5.36
N MET A 28 -5.99 -18.88 -5.00
CA MET A 28 -6.73 -17.85 -5.73
C MET A 28 -6.04 -16.48 -5.64
N ALA A 29 -5.57 -16.10 -4.44
CA ALA A 29 -4.85 -14.86 -4.21
C ALA A 29 -3.54 -14.81 -5.01
N LEU A 30 -2.71 -15.86 -4.96
CA LEU A 30 -1.48 -15.92 -5.75
C LEU A 30 -1.76 -15.77 -7.25
N LYS A 31 -2.79 -16.45 -7.77
CA LYS A 31 -3.17 -16.34 -9.18
C LYS A 31 -3.65 -14.94 -9.55
N HIS A 32 -4.44 -14.31 -8.68
CA HIS A 32 -4.94 -12.95 -8.88
C HIS A 32 -3.80 -11.93 -9.00
N GLU A 33 -2.76 -12.11 -8.18
CA GLU A 33 -1.60 -11.22 -8.10
C GLU A 33 -0.51 -11.57 -9.15
N GLY A 34 -0.78 -12.51 -10.05
CA GLY A 34 0.08 -12.84 -11.20
C GLY A 34 1.20 -13.84 -10.92
N TYR A 35 1.18 -14.51 -9.77
CA TYR A 35 2.13 -15.57 -9.44
C TYR A 35 1.83 -16.85 -10.25
N SER A 36 2.80 -17.75 -10.27
CA SER A 36 2.73 -19.04 -10.93
C SER A 36 2.16 -20.13 -10.02
N VAL A 37 1.59 -21.17 -10.63
CA VAL A 37 1.14 -22.36 -9.90
C VAL A 37 2.30 -23.10 -9.20
N ARG A 38 3.54 -22.90 -9.65
CA ARG A 38 4.72 -23.56 -9.09
C ARG A 38 4.99 -23.07 -7.67
N GLU A 39 4.88 -21.78 -7.42
CA GLU A 39 5.07 -21.19 -6.09
C GLU A 39 4.04 -21.73 -5.10
N TRP A 40 2.77 -21.84 -5.53
CA TRP A 40 1.72 -22.43 -4.70
C TRP A 40 1.92 -23.94 -4.47
N ASP A 41 2.38 -24.68 -5.48
CA ASP A 41 2.68 -26.11 -5.36
C ASP A 41 3.86 -26.37 -4.41
N GLU A 42 4.95 -25.60 -4.55
CA GLU A 42 6.13 -25.69 -3.69
C GLU A 42 5.79 -25.40 -2.23
N TRP A 43 5.02 -24.33 -1.97
CA TRP A 43 4.52 -24.04 -0.63
C TRP A 43 3.59 -25.16 -0.11
N SER A 44 2.67 -25.66 -0.93
CA SER A 44 1.72 -26.73 -0.55
C SER A 44 2.40 -28.05 -0.19
N ARG A 45 3.58 -28.35 -0.75
CA ARG A 45 4.37 -29.56 -0.43
C ARG A 45 4.82 -29.64 1.02
N ARG A 46 4.82 -28.53 1.76
CA ARG A 46 5.13 -28.50 3.20
C ARG A 46 4.13 -29.34 4.01
N ASP A 47 2.91 -29.53 3.52
CA ASP A 47 1.93 -30.46 4.09
C ASP A 47 2.06 -31.86 3.49
N TYR A 48 3.13 -32.57 3.85
CA TYR A 48 3.47 -33.89 3.31
C TYR A 48 2.39 -34.96 3.52
N GLY A 49 1.50 -34.79 4.51
CA GLY A 49 0.48 -35.77 4.86
C GLY A 49 -0.77 -35.68 3.98
N ARG A 50 -1.13 -34.47 3.52
CA ARG A 50 -2.31 -34.21 2.68
C ARG A 50 -1.98 -33.85 1.24
N TYR A 51 -0.72 -33.49 0.96
CA TYR A 51 -0.29 -33.10 -0.38
C TYR A 51 -0.31 -34.27 -1.37
N HIS A 52 -0.91 -34.04 -2.54
CA HIS A 52 -0.87 -34.97 -3.68
C HIS A 52 -0.31 -34.27 -4.92
N SER A 53 0.69 -34.90 -5.55
CA SER A 53 1.32 -34.36 -6.76
C SER A 53 0.29 -34.10 -7.87
N GLY A 54 0.30 -32.89 -8.42
CA GLY A 54 -0.60 -32.45 -9.50
C GLY A 54 -1.99 -32.02 -9.06
N GLU A 55 -2.31 -32.04 -7.76
CA GLU A 55 -3.57 -31.50 -7.24
C GLU A 55 -3.63 -29.98 -7.38
N CYS A 56 -2.53 -29.29 -7.04
CA CYS A 56 -2.41 -27.84 -7.15
C CYS A 56 -2.67 -27.38 -8.59
N GLU A 57 -2.05 -28.03 -9.58
CA GLU A 57 -2.22 -27.69 -10.99
C GLU A 57 -3.66 -27.90 -11.47
N LYS A 58 -4.27 -29.04 -11.13
CA LYS A 58 -5.68 -29.30 -11.44
C LYS A 58 -6.58 -28.22 -10.85
N LYS A 59 -6.36 -27.86 -9.58
CA LYS A 59 -7.17 -26.86 -8.89
C LYS A 59 -6.94 -25.45 -9.43
N TRP A 60 -5.70 -25.09 -9.72
CA TRP A 60 -5.30 -23.80 -10.28
C TRP A 60 -6.02 -23.49 -11.58
N ASN A 61 -6.18 -24.49 -12.44
CA ASN A 61 -6.89 -24.37 -13.71
C ASN A 61 -8.41 -24.14 -13.54
N THR A 62 -8.97 -24.46 -12.37
CA THR A 62 -10.38 -24.17 -12.07
C THR A 62 -10.63 -22.72 -11.63
N PHE A 63 -9.60 -22.01 -11.17
CA PHE A 63 -9.73 -20.64 -10.70
C PHE A 63 -10.06 -19.72 -11.88
N ARG A 64 -11.25 -19.11 -11.83
CA ARG A 64 -11.76 -18.13 -12.80
C ARG A 64 -11.98 -16.81 -12.09
N GLY A 65 -11.88 -15.70 -12.82
CA GLY A 65 -12.18 -14.37 -12.29
C GLY A 65 -13.60 -14.30 -11.73
N THR A 66 -13.75 -13.57 -10.63
CA THR A 66 -15.03 -13.34 -9.92
C THR A 66 -15.22 -11.84 -9.72
N THR A 67 -16.46 -11.39 -9.51
CA THR A 67 -16.78 -10.00 -9.17
C THR A 67 -16.33 -9.59 -7.77
N SER A 68 -16.03 -10.56 -6.91
CA SER A 68 -15.43 -10.39 -5.58
C SER A 68 -14.19 -11.28 -5.48
N PRO A 69 -13.06 -10.88 -6.07
CA PRO A 69 -11.86 -11.70 -6.12
C PRO A 69 -11.22 -11.84 -4.74
N VAL A 70 -10.60 -13.01 -4.50
CA VAL A 70 -9.65 -13.19 -3.39
C VAL A 70 -8.32 -12.61 -3.87
N THR A 71 -7.82 -11.59 -3.17
CA THR A 71 -6.62 -10.82 -3.56
C THR A 71 -5.45 -11.11 -2.63
N GLY A 72 -4.27 -10.53 -2.90
CA GLY A 72 -3.11 -10.60 -2.01
C GLY A 72 -3.40 -10.15 -0.56
N GLY A 73 -4.43 -9.33 -0.35
CA GLY A 73 -4.88 -8.92 0.99
C GLY A 73 -5.27 -10.10 1.90
N THR A 74 -5.77 -11.20 1.33
CA THR A 74 -6.09 -12.41 2.11
C THR A 74 -4.84 -13.09 2.64
N ILE A 75 -3.78 -13.19 1.82
CA ILE A 75 -2.49 -13.74 2.26
C ILE A 75 -1.86 -12.85 3.32
N PHE A 76 -1.90 -11.53 3.12
CA PHE A 76 -1.42 -10.56 4.10
C PHE A 76 -2.11 -10.73 5.45
N GLN A 77 -3.44 -10.86 5.45
CA GLN A 77 -4.21 -11.09 6.67
C GLN A 77 -3.81 -12.40 7.35
N MET A 78 -3.78 -13.51 6.60
CA MET A 78 -3.39 -14.81 7.13
C MET A 78 -1.97 -14.81 7.71
N ALA A 79 -1.02 -14.16 7.04
CA ALA A 79 0.35 -14.02 7.53
C ALA A 79 0.38 -13.23 8.85
N THR A 80 -0.40 -12.15 8.94
CA THR A 80 -0.52 -11.33 10.15
C THR A 80 -1.10 -12.13 11.32
N GLU A 81 -2.14 -12.93 11.06
CA GLU A 81 -2.74 -13.83 12.05
C GLU A 81 -1.77 -14.93 12.53
N ASN A 82 -0.80 -15.29 11.68
CA ASN A 82 0.28 -16.25 12.01
C ASN A 82 1.57 -15.58 12.53
N GLY A 83 1.49 -14.32 12.94
CA GLY A 83 2.58 -13.63 13.65
C GLY A 83 3.56 -12.85 12.78
N TRP A 84 3.27 -12.70 11.48
CA TRP A 84 3.96 -11.69 10.68
C TRP A 84 3.54 -10.29 11.13
N THR A 85 4.50 -9.39 11.29
CA THR A 85 4.24 -8.00 11.66
C THR A 85 4.70 -7.06 10.55
N PRO A 86 3.78 -6.32 9.90
CA PRO A 86 4.17 -5.32 8.92
C PRO A 86 5.01 -4.24 9.59
N ASN A 87 6.07 -3.82 8.90
CA ASN A 87 6.78 -2.61 9.28
C ASN A 87 5.91 -1.41 8.85
N TYR A 88 5.14 -0.86 9.78
CA TYR A 88 4.29 0.32 9.57
C TYR A 88 5.10 1.61 9.28
N GLY A 89 6.43 1.53 9.30
CA GLY A 89 7.28 2.71 9.36
C GLY A 89 7.26 3.34 10.75
N HIS A 90 7.90 4.49 10.87
CA HIS A 90 7.84 5.34 12.05
C HIS A 90 7.11 6.64 11.69
N GLU A 91 6.52 7.28 12.69
CA GLU A 91 6.09 8.68 12.59
C GLU A 91 7.34 9.56 12.44
N LEU A 92 7.28 10.54 11.52
CA LEU A 92 8.40 11.44 11.29
C LEU A 92 8.50 12.46 12.45
N GLU A 93 9.64 12.51 13.12
CA GLU A 93 9.98 13.61 14.02
C GLU A 93 10.43 14.87 13.26
N TRP A 94 10.43 16.03 13.93
CA TRP A 94 10.88 17.30 13.33
C TRP A 94 12.31 17.27 12.78
N ASN A 95 13.16 16.39 13.31
CA ASN A 95 14.54 16.25 12.89
C ASN A 95 14.75 15.12 11.88
N ASP A 96 13.69 14.42 11.47
CA ASP A 96 13.81 13.34 10.51
C ASP A 96 14.09 13.89 9.11
N THR A 97 14.95 13.20 8.38
CA THR A 97 15.31 13.56 7.01
C THR A 97 14.44 12.80 6.04
N ILE A 98 13.69 13.52 5.20
CA ILE A 98 12.91 12.92 4.11
C ILE A 98 13.87 12.64 2.96
N GLU A 99 14.26 11.37 2.79
CA GLU A 99 15.08 10.93 1.66
C GLU A 99 14.22 10.85 0.38
N THR A 100 14.75 11.45 -0.69
CA THR A 100 14.09 11.58 -2.01
C THR A 100 13.98 10.26 -2.78
N ASP A 101 14.55 9.17 -2.27
CA ASP A 101 14.52 7.85 -2.89
C ASP A 101 13.28 7.02 -2.52
N SER A 102 12.49 7.50 -1.56
CA SER A 102 11.28 6.84 -1.14
C SER A 102 10.12 7.28 -2.04
N ASP A 103 9.39 6.32 -2.63
CA ASP A 103 8.16 6.53 -3.42
C ASP A 103 7.02 7.25 -2.64
N ARG A 104 7.32 7.72 -1.43
CA ARG A 104 6.47 8.60 -0.62
C ARG A 104 6.62 10.01 -1.17
N VAL A 105 5.92 10.26 -2.27
CA VAL A 105 5.71 11.60 -2.80
C VAL A 105 4.93 12.39 -1.74
N VAL A 106 5.63 13.12 -0.87
CA VAL A 106 5.04 13.96 0.20
C VAL A 106 4.24 15.13 -0.40
N VAL A 107 4.46 15.44 -1.67
CA VAL A 107 3.85 16.59 -2.36
C VAL A 107 3.20 16.13 -3.65
N ASP A 108 1.87 16.21 -3.74
CA ASP A 108 1.17 16.05 -5.01
C ASP A 108 1.75 17.06 -6.01
N LYS A 109 2.30 16.56 -7.13
CA LYS A 109 2.92 17.42 -8.16
C LYS A 109 1.91 18.37 -8.81
N ASN A 110 0.61 18.07 -8.69
CA ASN A 110 -0.45 18.97 -9.14
C ASN A 110 -0.64 20.19 -8.22
N TRP A 111 -0.12 20.15 -6.99
CA TRP A 111 -0.11 21.26 -6.02
C TRP A 111 1.18 22.10 -6.06
N VAL A 112 2.16 21.68 -6.85
CA VAL A 112 3.38 22.46 -7.07
C VAL A 112 3.11 23.45 -8.19
N GLU A 113 2.65 24.65 -7.85
CA GLU A 113 2.67 25.75 -8.81
C GLU A 113 4.13 26.12 -9.12
N GLU A 114 4.52 26.15 -10.40
CA GLU A 114 5.86 26.59 -10.86
C GLU A 114 6.15 28.09 -10.64
N ARG A 115 5.34 28.78 -9.83
CA ARG A 115 5.53 30.20 -9.54
C ARG A 115 6.45 30.37 -8.35
N GLU A 116 7.72 30.68 -8.63
CA GLU A 116 8.63 31.20 -7.61
C GLU A 116 8.01 32.47 -6.97
N VAL A 117 7.83 32.44 -5.64
CA VAL A 117 7.40 33.60 -4.86
C VAL A 117 8.66 34.39 -4.50
N TYR A 118 8.79 35.59 -5.07
CA TYR A 118 9.88 36.51 -4.73
C TYR A 118 9.42 37.50 -3.67
N GLU A 119 10.31 37.84 -2.74
CA GLU A 119 10.06 38.93 -1.79
C GLU A 119 9.81 40.24 -2.54
N PRO A 120 8.77 41.01 -2.17
CA PRO A 120 8.46 42.25 -2.84
C PRO A 120 9.53 43.30 -2.51
N LYS A 121 10.08 43.94 -3.55
CA LYS A 121 11.06 45.03 -3.39
C LYS A 121 10.49 46.24 -2.62
N ASN A 122 9.18 46.45 -2.72
CA ASN A 122 8.44 47.49 -1.99
C ASN A 122 7.28 46.82 -1.25
N TRP A 123 7.40 46.72 0.07
CA TRP A 123 6.40 46.07 0.92
C TRP A 123 5.14 46.94 1.08
N ASN A 124 4.00 46.47 0.57
CA ASN A 124 2.69 47.03 0.85
C ASN A 124 1.82 45.97 1.55
N PRO A 125 1.75 45.98 2.90
CA PRO A 125 1.19 44.88 3.67
C PRO A 125 -0.24 44.49 3.27
N VAL A 126 -1.07 45.48 2.91
CA VAL A 126 -2.46 45.24 2.52
C VAL A 126 -2.51 44.53 1.17
N GLN A 127 -1.71 44.99 0.20
CA GLN A 127 -1.67 44.39 -1.13
C GLN A 127 -1.06 42.99 -1.12
N GLU A 128 -0.01 42.78 -0.33
CA GLU A 128 0.61 41.45 -0.19
C GLU A 128 -0.34 40.45 0.48
N LEU A 129 -1.08 40.89 1.51
CA LEU A 129 -2.09 40.04 2.15
C LEU A 129 -3.22 39.66 1.19
N ILE A 130 -3.72 40.62 0.39
CA ILE A 130 -4.71 40.35 -0.65
C ILE A 130 -4.15 39.34 -1.65
N LYS A 131 -2.92 39.56 -2.14
CA LYS A 131 -2.28 38.70 -3.14
C LYS A 131 -2.07 37.28 -2.64
N TYR A 132 -1.66 37.13 -1.38
CA TYR A 132 -1.49 35.85 -0.72
C TYR A 132 -2.81 35.07 -0.65
N LEU A 133 -3.88 35.71 -0.20
CA LEU A 133 -5.19 35.08 -0.10
C LEU A 133 -5.75 34.69 -1.48
N GLU A 134 -5.61 35.55 -2.49
CA GLU A 134 -6.05 35.26 -3.87
C GLU A 134 -5.24 34.16 -4.56
N THR A 135 -4.01 33.88 -4.10
CA THR A 135 -3.17 32.81 -4.66
C THR A 135 -3.51 31.46 -4.04
N LEU A 136 -3.93 31.44 -2.78
CA LEU A 136 -4.22 30.20 -2.06
C LEU A 136 -5.68 29.75 -2.15
N PHE A 137 -6.62 30.66 -2.42
CA PHE A 137 -8.05 30.38 -2.33
C PHE A 137 -8.81 30.81 -3.58
N GLU A 138 -9.84 30.06 -3.94
CA GLU A 138 -10.71 30.36 -5.07
C GLU A 138 -11.80 31.41 -4.71
N PRO A 139 -12.31 32.18 -5.69
CA PRO A 139 -13.42 33.09 -5.46
C PRO A 139 -14.67 32.35 -4.95
N GLY A 140 -15.00 32.56 -3.66
CA GLY A 140 -16.17 31.95 -3.01
C GLY A 140 -15.83 31.06 -1.82
N GLU A 141 -14.55 30.78 -1.58
CA GLU A 141 -14.12 30.06 -0.37
C GLU A 141 -14.18 30.96 0.87
N ASN A 142 -14.59 30.38 2.01
CA ASN A 142 -14.67 31.10 3.28
C ASN A 142 -13.39 30.88 4.08
N VAL A 143 -12.67 31.97 4.39
CA VAL A 143 -11.40 31.92 5.15
C VAL A 143 -11.62 32.49 6.56
N GLY A 144 -11.29 31.71 7.58
CA GLY A 144 -11.28 32.15 8.98
C GLY A 144 -9.88 32.55 9.43
N TYR A 145 -9.70 33.80 9.85
CA TYR A 145 -8.41 34.30 10.35
C TYR A 145 -8.49 34.61 11.85
N VAL A 146 -7.60 33.97 12.63
CA VAL A 146 -7.54 34.15 14.09
C VAL A 146 -6.30 34.97 14.44
N MET A 147 -6.52 36.10 15.12
CA MET A 147 -5.46 36.96 15.64
C MET A 147 -5.43 36.86 17.17
N LYS A 148 -4.23 36.78 17.75
CA LYS A 148 -4.04 37.10 19.17
C LYS A 148 -3.92 38.61 19.32
N SER A 149 -4.62 39.17 20.32
CA SER A 149 -4.44 40.55 20.80
C SER A 149 -3.11 40.72 21.51
#